data_AF-C7LIV1-F1
#
_entry.id   AF-C7LIV1-F1
#
_cell.length_a   1.000
_cell.length_b   1.000
_cell.length_c   1.000
_cell.angle_alpha   90.00
_cell.angle_beta   90.00
_cell.angle_gamma   90.00
#
_symmetry.space_group_name_H-M   'P 1'
#
loop_
_entity.id
_entity.type
_entity.pdbx_description
1 polymer ?
#
loop_
_entity_poly.entity_id
_entity_poly.type
_entity_poly.pdbx_seq_one_letter_code
_entity_poly.pdbx_strand_id
1 'polypeptide(L)'
;MESIERAIRNAFAKADAHNPATRQRIYESAWGAHERAMATNTALSAAQKEQRREKLKDAISRIEEEFAKRHQDGEAQREPSLDSPHQNDPVLGSSMAESTPVLDSGDIRPMSRKKRPAADLGYEGGTSRKDHKKKRHSPFYSYGIPALVLLVAVMIGYSLYNSLSDLGRGPSTGPLMSGTSLAPLKEGEEPGGAKWINIFLPDEATRISVQGSATAEILQDGKNKFARIRSSGVGDTVTFDVGEGILDQLVGKKATFDIIARSDDGKLTQMSVNCNLAGLGDCGRRRYDVNESLNDFLFDMDFSASRKPGGAGTITVDSDLSNSGKPVDIYAIRVTTADK
;
A
#
# COMPACT_ATOMS: atom_id res chain seq x y z
N MET A 1 -0.87 4.89 -24.16
CA MET A 1 0.00 6.02 -24.54
C MET A 1 -0.55 7.33 -23.97
N GLU A 2 -1.85 7.62 -24.09
CA GLU A 2 -2.52 8.71 -23.35
C GLU A 2 -2.40 8.61 -21.82
N SER A 3 -2.21 7.40 -21.30
CA SER A 3 -2.02 7.16 -19.86
C SER A 3 -0.79 7.85 -19.26
N ILE A 4 0.30 7.99 -20.02
CA ILE A 4 1.56 8.58 -19.53
C ILE A 4 1.47 10.11 -19.57
N GLU A 5 0.95 10.67 -20.66
CA GLU A 5 0.69 12.11 -20.75
C GLU A 5 -0.30 12.56 -19.66
N ARG A 6 -1.35 11.77 -19.42
CA ARG A 6 -2.32 12.02 -18.34
C ARG A 6 -1.67 11.92 -16.95
N ALA A 7 -0.71 11.02 -16.75
CA ALA A 7 0.05 10.92 -15.51
C ALA A 7 0.94 12.15 -15.28
N ILE A 8 1.60 12.66 -16.32
CA ILE A 8 2.40 13.89 -16.27
C ILE A 8 1.50 15.10 -15.96
N ARG A 9 0.36 15.24 -16.65
CA ARG A 9 -0.61 16.33 -16.39
C ARG A 9 -1.22 16.26 -14.98
N ASN A 10 -1.48 15.06 -14.46
CA ASN A 10 -1.93 14.88 -13.08
C ASN A 10 -0.83 15.21 -12.05
N ALA A 11 0.44 14.94 -12.36
CA ALA A 11 1.55 15.37 -11.53
C ALA A 11 1.65 16.91 -11.46
N PHE A 12 1.40 17.60 -12.57
CA PHE A 12 1.29 19.06 -12.61
C PHE A 12 0.08 19.62 -11.88
N ALA A 13 -1.03 18.89 -11.78
CA ALA A 13 -2.18 19.33 -10.97
C ALA A 13 -1.90 19.28 -9.46
N LYS A 14 -0.93 18.46 -9.03
CA LYS A 14 -0.56 18.25 -7.62
C LYS A 14 0.66 19.05 -7.16
N ALA A 15 1.33 19.74 -8.08
CA ALA A 15 2.56 20.50 -7.83
C ALA A 15 2.48 21.87 -8.49
N ASP A 16 3.38 22.80 -8.14
CA ASP A 16 3.43 24.08 -8.83
C ASP A 16 4.04 23.94 -10.23
N ALA A 17 3.17 23.81 -11.23
CA ALA A 17 3.54 23.65 -12.63
C ALA A 17 4.08 24.94 -13.27
N HIS A 18 3.93 26.10 -12.65
CA HIS A 18 4.47 27.36 -13.19
C HIS A 18 5.97 27.49 -12.90
N ASN A 19 6.48 26.81 -11.87
CA ASN A 19 7.89 26.79 -11.54
C ASN A 19 8.70 25.84 -12.45
N PRO A 20 9.69 26.33 -13.22
CA PRO A 20 10.49 25.50 -14.13
C PRO A 20 11.27 24.39 -13.42
N ALA A 21 11.75 24.62 -12.19
CA ALA A 21 12.51 23.62 -11.44
C ALA A 21 11.62 22.43 -11.01
N THR A 22 10.36 22.69 -10.68
CA THR A 22 9.38 21.65 -10.37
C THR A 22 9.02 20.84 -11.61
N ARG A 23 8.84 21.50 -12.77
CA ARG A 23 8.58 20.81 -14.05
C ARG A 23 9.72 19.87 -14.43
N GLN A 24 10.96 20.32 -14.33
CA GLN A 24 12.13 19.50 -14.65
C GLN A 24 12.19 18.21 -13.81
N ARG A 25 11.97 18.30 -12.49
CA ARG A 25 11.95 17.12 -11.60
C ARG A 25 10.84 16.12 -11.97
N ILE A 26 9.68 16.62 -12.38
CA ILE A 26 8.56 15.76 -12.81
C ILE A 26 8.91 15.03 -14.11
N TYR A 27 9.55 15.70 -15.07
CA TYR A 27 10.00 15.05 -16.31
C TYR A 27 11.10 14.01 -16.07
N GLU A 28 12.08 14.31 -15.22
CA GLU A 28 13.13 13.35 -14.85
C GLU A 28 12.54 12.09 -14.19
N SER A 29 11.56 12.27 -13.29
CA SER A 29 10.84 11.17 -12.65
C SER A 29 10.02 10.35 -13.65
N ALA A 30 9.28 11.01 -14.55
CA ALA A 30 8.50 10.36 -15.59
C ALA A 30 9.39 9.55 -16.56
N TRP A 31 10.54 10.12 -16.96
CA TRP A 31 11.53 9.45 -17.80
C TRP A 31 12.12 8.22 -17.10
N GLY A 32 12.54 8.35 -15.84
CA GLY A 32 13.09 7.25 -15.06
C GLY A 32 12.09 6.12 -14.81
N ALA A 33 10.81 6.43 -14.65
CA ALA A 33 9.75 5.42 -14.57
C ALA A 33 9.52 4.71 -15.92
N HIS A 34 9.55 5.46 -17.03
CA HIS A 34 9.40 4.92 -18.37
C HIS A 34 10.54 3.98 -18.75
N GLU A 35 11.80 4.36 -18.50
CA GLU A 35 12.95 3.51 -18.81
C GLU A 35 12.96 2.24 -17.96
N ARG A 36 12.61 2.32 -16.67
CA ARG A 36 12.44 1.11 -15.84
C ARG A 36 11.37 0.18 -16.38
N ALA A 37 10.24 0.72 -16.82
CA ALA A 37 9.17 -0.07 -17.44
C ALA A 37 9.60 -0.72 -18.77
N MET A 38 10.45 -0.06 -19.57
CA MET A 38 11.00 -0.66 -20.81
C MET A 38 12.11 -1.67 -20.53
N ALA A 39 12.86 -1.51 -19.44
CA ALA A 39 13.89 -2.46 -19.02
C ALA A 39 13.29 -3.79 -18.56
N THR A 40 12.19 -3.75 -17.79
CA THR A 40 11.50 -4.96 -17.31
C THR A 40 10.73 -5.69 -18.40
N ASN A 41 10.30 -4.98 -19.46
CA ASN A 41 9.64 -5.58 -20.61
C ASN A 41 10.65 -6.19 -21.59
N THR A 42 10.88 -7.51 -21.47
CA THR A 42 11.73 -8.29 -22.39
C THR A 42 11.05 -8.62 -23.72
N ALA A 43 9.72 -8.48 -23.79
CA ALA A 43 8.92 -8.75 -25.00
C ALA A 43 9.04 -7.67 -26.10
N LEU A 44 9.63 -6.51 -25.81
CA LEU A 44 9.75 -5.40 -26.76
C LEU A 44 11.10 -5.42 -27.47
N SER A 45 11.08 -5.29 -28.79
CA SER A 45 12.30 -5.12 -29.60
C SER A 45 13.01 -3.79 -29.30
N ALA A 46 14.31 -3.70 -29.57
CA ALA A 46 15.09 -2.48 -29.37
C ALA A 46 14.51 -1.28 -30.13
N ALA A 47 14.04 -1.50 -31.37
CA ALA A 47 13.39 -0.47 -32.19
C ALA A 47 12.08 0.05 -31.58
N GLN A 48 11.28 -0.83 -30.97
CA GLN A 48 10.04 -0.42 -30.30
C GLN A 48 10.32 0.36 -29.00
N LYS A 49 11.40 0.03 -28.28
CA LYS A 49 11.82 0.80 -27.10
C LYS A 49 12.26 2.21 -27.50
N GLU A 50 13.01 2.34 -28.60
CA GLU A 50 13.40 3.66 -29.12
C GLU A 50 12.20 4.48 -29.57
N GLN A 51 11.27 3.89 -30.33
CA GLN A 51 10.06 4.57 -30.75
C GLN A 51 9.23 5.08 -29.56
N ARG A 52 9.21 4.34 -28.44
CA ARG A 52 8.50 4.77 -27.23
C ARG A 52 9.24 5.90 -26.50
N ARG A 53 10.57 5.90 -26.50
CA ARG A 53 11.39 7.01 -26.00
C ARG A 53 11.16 8.29 -26.79
N GLU A 54 11.17 8.21 -28.11
CA GLU A 54 10.90 9.35 -29.00
C GLU A 54 9.50 9.92 -28.74
N LYS A 55 8.48 9.06 -28.66
CA LYS A 55 7.11 9.49 -28.35
C LYS A 55 6.97 10.21 -27.00
N LEU A 56 7.75 9.81 -25.99
CA LEU A 56 7.77 10.49 -24.70
C LEU A 56 8.45 11.86 -24.80
N LYS A 57 9.57 11.97 -25.53
CA LYS A 57 10.23 13.26 -25.80
C LYS A 57 9.29 14.22 -26.52
N ASP A 58 8.59 13.75 -27.55
CA ASP A 58 7.63 14.55 -28.29
C ASP A 58 6.48 15.05 -27.40
N ALA A 59 5.99 14.20 -26.50
CA ALA A 59 4.95 14.60 -25.56
C ALA A 59 5.43 15.68 -24.58
N ILE A 60 6.66 15.57 -24.08
CA ILE A 60 7.26 16.58 -23.20
C ILE A 60 7.44 17.91 -23.96
N SER A 61 7.96 17.88 -25.20
CA SER A 61 8.10 19.10 -26.03
C SER A 61 6.76 19.81 -26.23
N ARG A 62 5.71 19.06 -26.59
CA ARG A 62 4.37 19.64 -26.77
C ARG A 62 3.82 20.28 -25.50
N ILE A 63 4.08 19.67 -24.33
CA ILE A 63 3.63 20.23 -23.05
C ILE A 63 4.42 21.51 -22.71
N GLU A 64 5.73 21.54 -22.94
CA GLU A 64 6.54 22.74 -22.71
C GLU A 64 6.18 23.89 -23.67
N GLU A 65 5.86 23.59 -24.93
CA GLU A 65 5.32 24.58 -25.88
C GLU A 65 3.98 25.16 -25.40
N GLU A 66 3.11 24.31 -24.83
CA GLU A 66 1.83 24.73 -24.23
C GLU A 66 2.07 25.65 -23.02
N PHE A 67 3.02 25.33 -22.14
CA PHE A 67 3.39 26.18 -21.01
C PHE A 67 4.05 27.50 -21.45
N ALA A 68 4.93 27.46 -22.45
CA ALA A 68 5.58 28.65 -23.00
C ALA A 68 4.56 29.62 -23.61
N LYS A 69 3.58 29.09 -24.37
CA LYS A 69 2.50 29.90 -24.95
C LYS A 69 1.60 30.52 -23.88
N ARG A 70 1.22 29.75 -22.85
CA ARG A 70 0.43 30.27 -21.71
C ARG A 70 1.18 31.34 -20.91
N HIS A 71 2.51 31.24 -20.79
CA HIS A 71 3.34 32.27 -20.17
C HIS A 71 3.35 33.55 -21.00
N GLN A 72 3.53 33.44 -22.33
CA GLN A 72 3.50 34.58 -23.25
C GLN A 72 2.12 35.27 -23.27
N ASP A 73 1.02 34.51 -23.30
CA ASP A 73 -0.33 35.06 -23.26
C ASP A 73 -0.64 35.73 -21.89
N GLY A 74 -0.09 35.19 -20.80
CA GLY A 74 -0.22 35.75 -19.45
C GLY A 74 0.62 37.02 -19.21
N GLU A 75 1.76 37.15 -19.87
CA GLU A 75 2.59 38.36 -19.88
C GLU A 75 2.03 39.43 -20.81
N ALA A 76 1.52 39.07 -21.99
CA ALA A 76 0.92 39.99 -22.95
C ALA A 76 -0.35 40.69 -22.42
N GLN A 77 -1.04 40.09 -21.44
CA GLN A 77 -2.20 40.69 -20.78
C GLN A 77 -1.83 41.65 -19.63
N ARG A 78 -0.53 41.87 -19.36
CA ARG A 78 -0.04 42.61 -18.19
C ARG A 78 0.72 43.91 -18.46
N GLU A 79 0.55 44.51 -19.63
CA GLU A 79 0.92 45.91 -19.86
C GLU A 79 -0.30 46.76 -20.25
N PRO A 80 -0.45 47.96 -19.65
CA PRO A 80 0.31 49.09 -20.15
C PRO A 80 1.01 50.00 -19.11
N SER A 81 2.06 50.63 -19.65
CA SER A 81 2.69 51.93 -19.39
C SER A 81 3.56 52.15 -18.15
N LEU A 82 4.86 52.18 -18.44
CA LEU A 82 5.88 53.08 -17.89
C LEU A 82 5.36 54.50 -17.62
N ASP A 83 5.58 55.03 -16.40
CA ASP A 83 6.05 56.40 -16.23
C ASP A 83 6.70 56.66 -14.84
N SER A 84 8.03 56.88 -14.88
CA SER A 84 8.86 57.82 -14.08
C SER A 84 9.05 57.66 -12.54
N PRO A 85 10.09 58.28 -11.92
CA PRO A 85 11.52 58.21 -12.25
C PRO A 85 12.43 57.99 -11.00
N HIS A 86 13.71 57.78 -11.27
CA HIS A 86 14.87 57.68 -10.36
C HIS A 86 14.81 58.44 -9.01
N GLN A 87 15.28 57.76 -7.96
CA GLN A 87 16.01 58.43 -6.87
C GLN A 87 17.22 57.60 -6.44
N ASN A 88 18.40 58.10 -6.79
CA ASN A 88 19.69 57.72 -6.21
C ASN A 88 19.76 58.29 -4.78
N ASP A 89 20.32 57.56 -3.82
CA ASP A 89 21.67 57.84 -3.31
C ASP A 89 22.14 56.85 -2.21
N PRO A 90 23.46 56.76 -1.96
CA PRO A 90 24.15 55.66 -1.28
C PRO A 90 24.43 55.94 0.21
N VAL A 91 24.99 54.95 0.95
CA VAL A 91 26.11 55.14 1.89
C VAL A 91 26.62 53.78 2.44
N LEU A 92 27.90 53.54 2.13
CA LEU A 92 29.00 52.88 2.84
C LEU A 92 28.76 52.09 4.15
N GLY A 93 29.42 50.92 4.24
CA GLY A 93 29.75 50.27 5.51
C GLY A 93 30.58 48.98 5.34
N SER A 94 31.90 49.13 5.28
CA SER A 94 32.93 48.08 5.13
C SER A 94 33.13 47.22 6.39
N SER A 95 33.36 45.91 6.23
CA SER A 95 34.52 45.14 6.76
C SER A 95 34.29 43.65 6.48
N MET A 96 35.05 43.03 5.58
CA MET A 96 36.30 42.28 5.85
C MET A 96 36.23 41.38 7.10
N ALA A 97 36.16 40.06 6.89
CA ALA A 97 37.22 39.14 7.33
C ALA A 97 37.00 37.73 6.75
N GLU A 98 38.02 37.34 5.98
CA GLU A 98 38.34 36.04 5.43
C GLU A 98 39.01 35.17 6.52
N SER A 99 38.67 33.89 6.62
CA SER A 99 39.61 32.84 7.10
C SER A 99 39.05 31.43 6.89
N THR A 100 39.60 30.76 5.88
CA THR A 100 39.84 29.30 5.85
C THR A 100 41.32 29.05 6.22
N PRO A 101 41.86 27.81 6.20
CA PRO A 101 41.56 26.60 6.98
C PRO A 101 42.85 26.05 7.66
N VAL A 102 42.77 25.13 8.63
CA VAL A 102 43.96 24.31 9.01
C VAL A 102 43.56 22.87 9.37
N LEU A 103 44.15 21.93 8.64
CA LEU A 103 44.25 20.50 8.92
C LEU A 103 45.27 20.26 10.04
N ASP A 104 45.00 19.32 10.96
CA ASP A 104 46.06 18.70 11.76
C ASP A 104 46.09 17.19 11.53
N SER A 105 47.30 16.69 11.30
CA SER A 105 47.69 15.35 10.92
C SER A 105 48.72 14.86 11.95
N GLY A 106 48.45 13.72 12.57
CA GLY A 106 49.34 13.06 13.53
C GLY A 106 48.50 12.44 14.66
N ASP A 107 48.65 11.20 15.08
CA ASP A 107 49.91 10.51 15.26
C ASP A 107 49.76 8.96 15.22
N ILE A 108 50.89 8.32 15.00
CA ILE A 108 51.13 6.90 14.72
C ILE A 108 51.45 6.14 16.03
N ARG A 109 50.73 5.04 16.36
CA ARG A 109 51.33 3.71 16.64
C ARG A 109 50.31 2.63 17.09
N PRO A 110 50.40 1.41 16.54
CA PRO A 110 49.68 0.22 17.01
C PRO A 110 50.61 -0.74 17.77
N MET A 111 50.13 -1.40 18.83
CA MET A 111 50.60 -2.71 19.28
C MET A 111 49.59 -3.38 20.20
N SER A 112 49.03 -4.53 19.79
CA SER A 112 49.06 -5.72 20.66
C SER A 112 48.82 -6.98 19.84
N ARG A 113 49.66 -7.96 20.12
CA ARG A 113 49.95 -9.19 19.37
C ARG A 113 49.68 -10.35 20.32
N LYS A 114 48.85 -11.32 19.93
CA LYS A 114 49.00 -12.73 20.36
C LYS A 114 48.11 -13.64 19.49
N LYS A 115 48.69 -14.29 18.48
CA LYS A 115 49.30 -15.64 18.47
C LYS A 115 48.27 -16.77 18.57
N ARG A 116 47.93 -17.32 17.39
CA ARG A 116 47.70 -18.76 17.18
C ARG A 116 49.06 -19.49 17.25
N PRO A 117 49.07 -20.81 17.46
CA PRO A 117 49.95 -21.69 16.73
C PRO A 117 49.15 -22.61 15.81
N ALA A 118 49.83 -23.00 14.73
CA ALA A 118 49.39 -23.91 13.69
C ALA A 118 50.33 -25.12 13.67
N ALA A 119 49.80 -26.20 13.06
CA ALA A 119 50.51 -27.34 12.48
C ALA A 119 51.20 -28.28 13.51
N ASP A 120 51.37 -29.58 13.27
CA ASP A 120 51.46 -30.29 12.00
C ASP A 120 51.41 -31.82 12.21
N LEU A 121 51.14 -32.54 11.10
CA LEU A 121 51.67 -33.85 10.71
C LEU A 121 51.35 -35.14 11.52
N GLY A 122 50.91 -36.18 10.78
CA GLY A 122 51.38 -37.55 11.06
C GLY A 122 50.39 -38.70 10.79
N TYR A 123 50.58 -39.34 9.65
CA TYR A 123 50.00 -40.61 9.15
C TYR A 123 50.27 -41.83 10.07
N GLU A 124 49.27 -42.71 10.30
CA GLU A 124 49.43 -44.17 10.18
C GLU A 124 48.09 -44.93 10.20
N GLY A 125 48.04 -46.04 9.46
CA GLY A 125 46.86 -46.86 9.23
C GLY A 125 46.46 -47.76 10.40
N GLY A 126 45.20 -48.16 10.39
CA GLY A 126 44.67 -49.15 11.33
C GLY A 126 43.24 -49.55 10.97
N THR A 127 43.10 -50.63 10.23
CA THR A 127 41.82 -51.29 9.95
C THR A 127 41.17 -51.72 11.27
N SER A 128 39.96 -51.24 11.57
CA SER A 128 39.14 -51.78 12.66
C SER A 128 37.83 -52.33 12.13
N ARG A 129 37.78 -53.66 12.11
CA ARG A 129 36.67 -54.55 11.83
C ARG A 129 35.54 -54.30 12.83
N LYS A 130 34.34 -53.92 12.36
CA LYS A 130 33.10 -54.01 13.13
C LYS A 130 32.08 -54.87 12.39
N ASP A 131 31.61 -55.89 13.11
CA ASP A 131 30.67 -56.92 12.70
C ASP A 131 29.40 -56.37 12.03
N HIS A 132 29.16 -56.79 10.78
CA HIS A 132 27.84 -56.72 10.18
C HIS A 132 26.96 -57.87 10.71
N LYS A 133 26.12 -57.57 11.71
CA LYS A 133 24.96 -58.42 12.01
C LYS A 133 24.03 -58.43 10.80
N LYS A 134 23.89 -59.60 10.15
CA LYS A 134 22.84 -59.88 9.16
C LYS A 134 21.47 -59.65 9.80
N LYS A 135 20.81 -58.52 9.48
CA LYS A 135 19.39 -58.35 9.78
C LYS A 135 18.58 -59.18 8.80
N ARG A 136 17.84 -60.15 9.34
CA ARG A 136 16.80 -60.91 8.65
C ARG A 136 15.78 -59.92 8.06
N HIS A 137 15.58 -59.97 6.74
CA HIS A 137 14.45 -59.29 6.10
C HIS A 137 13.15 -59.90 6.61
N SER A 138 12.29 -59.07 7.21
CA SER A 138 10.89 -59.42 7.47
C SER A 138 10.04 -59.06 6.23
N PRO A 139 8.98 -59.82 5.91
CA PRO A 139 8.23 -59.66 4.67
C PRO A 139 7.34 -58.40 4.61
N PHE A 140 7.37 -57.54 5.63
CA PHE A 140 6.49 -56.38 5.72
C PHE A 140 6.91 -55.18 4.86
N TYR A 141 8.12 -55.20 4.28
CA TYR A 141 8.60 -54.13 3.39
C TYR A 141 8.20 -54.31 1.92
N SER A 142 7.66 -55.47 1.51
CA SER A 142 7.31 -55.69 0.09
C SER A 142 5.93 -55.15 -0.29
N TYR A 143 5.04 -54.89 0.67
CA TYR A 143 3.68 -54.42 0.40
C TYR A 143 3.37 -53.00 0.92
N GLY A 144 4.13 -52.49 1.91
CA GLY A 144 3.89 -51.15 2.46
C GLY A 144 4.25 -50.00 1.51
N ILE A 145 5.37 -50.13 0.78
CA ILE A 145 5.82 -49.11 -0.18
C ILE A 145 4.88 -49.00 -1.39
N PRO A 146 4.47 -50.10 -2.08
CA PRO A 146 3.56 -49.98 -3.22
C PRO A 146 2.17 -49.45 -2.82
N ALA A 147 1.68 -49.77 -1.62
CA ALA A 147 0.40 -49.25 -1.13
C ALA A 147 0.44 -47.71 -0.92
N LEU A 148 1.54 -47.18 -0.39
CA LEU A 148 1.71 -45.74 -0.20
C LEU A 148 1.81 -45.00 -1.54
N VAL A 149 2.50 -45.57 -2.54
CA VAL A 149 2.58 -45.00 -3.89
C VAL A 149 1.21 -44.95 -4.56
N LEU A 150 0.40 -46.00 -4.42
CA LEU A 150 -0.97 -46.00 -4.95
C LEU A 150 -1.86 -44.95 -4.27
N LEU A 151 -1.71 -44.76 -2.96
CA LEU A 151 -2.48 -43.75 -2.21
C LEU A 151 -2.12 -42.33 -2.67
N VAL A 152 -0.83 -42.05 -2.88
CA VAL A 152 -0.36 -40.78 -3.43
C VAL A 152 -0.86 -40.57 -4.86
N ALA A 153 -0.85 -41.61 -5.71
CA ALA A 153 -1.38 -41.53 -7.07
C ALA A 153 -2.89 -41.24 -7.09
N VAL A 154 -3.66 -41.84 -6.17
CA VAL A 154 -5.09 -41.54 -6.00
C VAL A 154 -5.32 -40.09 -5.55
N MET A 155 -4.51 -39.58 -4.61
CA MET A 155 -4.60 -38.17 -4.19
C MET A 155 -4.26 -37.18 -5.31
N ILE A 156 -3.23 -37.47 -6.11
CA ILE A 156 -2.88 -36.65 -7.28
C ILE A 156 -3.99 -36.71 -8.33
N GLY A 157 -4.55 -37.91 -8.60
CA GLY A 157 -5.69 -38.07 -9.49
C GLY A 157 -6.93 -37.32 -9.01
N TYR A 158 -7.22 -37.35 -7.72
CA TYR A 158 -8.34 -36.60 -7.12
C TYR A 158 -8.11 -35.08 -7.21
N SER A 159 -6.88 -34.62 -6.97
CA SER A 159 -6.52 -33.21 -7.11
C SER A 159 -6.66 -32.71 -8.56
N LEU A 160 -6.20 -33.50 -9.54
CA LEU A 160 -6.34 -33.16 -10.96
C LEU A 160 -7.79 -33.22 -11.42
N TYR A 161 -8.58 -34.18 -10.93
CA TYR A 161 -10.01 -34.27 -11.22
C TYR A 161 -10.77 -33.03 -10.71
N ASN A 162 -10.49 -32.59 -9.48
CA ASN A 162 -11.11 -31.39 -8.91
C ASN A 162 -10.71 -30.12 -9.67
N SER A 163 -9.46 -30.04 -10.13
CA SER A 163 -8.97 -28.92 -10.95
C SER A 163 -9.57 -28.94 -12.36
N LEU A 164 -9.82 -30.12 -12.95
CA LEU A 164 -10.44 -30.25 -14.27
C LEU A 164 -11.96 -29.98 -14.23
N SER A 165 -12.63 -30.29 -13.11
CA SER A 165 -14.02 -29.90 -12.90
C SER A 165 -14.22 -28.38 -12.75
N ASP A 166 -13.17 -27.62 -12.45
CA ASP A 166 -13.20 -26.15 -12.43
C ASP A 166 -13.12 -25.54 -13.84
N LEU A 167 -12.60 -26.27 -14.84
CA LEU A 167 -12.67 -25.86 -16.25
C LEU A 167 -14.05 -26.09 -16.89
N GLY A 168 -14.98 -26.75 -16.18
CA GLY A 168 -16.36 -26.97 -16.61
C GLY A 168 -17.33 -25.85 -16.23
N ARG A 169 -16.92 -24.89 -15.38
CA ARG A 169 -17.66 -23.64 -15.18
C ARG A 169 -17.22 -22.65 -16.25
N GLY A 170 -18.17 -22.31 -17.13
CA GLY A 170 -17.93 -21.53 -18.34
C GLY A 170 -17.21 -20.19 -18.13
N PRO A 171 -16.67 -19.60 -19.21
CA PRO A 171 -15.92 -18.36 -19.14
C PRO A 171 -16.85 -17.24 -18.69
N SER A 172 -16.56 -16.64 -17.53
CA SER A 172 -17.05 -15.31 -17.22
C SER A 172 -16.47 -14.36 -18.26
N THR A 173 -17.33 -13.93 -19.17
CA THR A 173 -17.06 -12.92 -20.18
C THR A 173 -16.64 -11.63 -19.50
N GLY A 174 -15.34 -11.38 -19.42
CA GLY A 174 -14.80 -10.08 -19.03
C GLY A 174 -15.17 -9.03 -20.08
N PRO A 175 -15.75 -7.87 -19.72
CA PRO A 175 -16.04 -6.82 -20.67
C PRO A 175 -14.76 -6.02 -20.94
N LEU A 176 -13.90 -6.56 -21.80
CA LEU A 176 -12.85 -5.79 -22.46
C LEU A 176 -13.19 -5.76 -23.94
N MET A 177 -14.19 -4.95 -24.30
CA MET A 177 -14.38 -4.26 -25.59
C MET A 177 -15.68 -3.47 -25.54
N SER A 178 -15.61 -2.21 -25.11
CA SER A 178 -16.59 -1.17 -25.48
C SER A 178 -15.95 0.19 -25.28
N GLY A 179 -15.57 0.81 -26.39
CA GLY A 179 -15.06 2.18 -26.45
C GLY A 179 -16.19 3.18 -26.27
N THR A 180 -16.57 3.44 -25.02
CA THR A 180 -17.50 4.52 -24.69
C THR A 180 -16.80 5.46 -23.71
N SER A 181 -16.72 6.73 -24.09
CA SER A 181 -16.15 7.84 -23.32
C SER A 181 -16.46 7.74 -21.82
N LEU A 182 -15.44 7.45 -21.02
CA LEU A 182 -15.53 7.46 -19.56
C LEU A 182 -15.57 8.91 -19.08
N ALA A 183 -16.76 9.34 -18.66
CA ALA A 183 -16.91 10.52 -17.82
C ALA A 183 -16.11 10.36 -16.51
N PRO A 184 -15.74 11.45 -15.82
CA PRO A 184 -14.91 11.39 -14.62
C PRO A 184 -15.51 10.46 -13.57
N LEU A 185 -14.70 9.54 -13.06
CA LEU A 185 -15.02 8.65 -11.93
C LEU A 185 -15.48 9.51 -10.74
N LYS A 186 -16.70 9.28 -10.27
CA LYS A 186 -17.17 9.76 -8.96
C LYS A 186 -16.46 8.95 -7.88
N GLU A 187 -16.10 9.60 -6.77
CA GLU A 187 -15.61 8.93 -5.56
C GLU A 187 -16.53 7.75 -5.17
N GLY A 188 -15.94 6.57 -4.92
CA GLY A 188 -16.62 5.39 -4.37
C GLY A 188 -16.70 4.14 -5.27
N GLU A 189 -16.21 4.19 -6.51
CA GLU A 189 -16.27 3.04 -7.44
C GLU A 189 -14.90 2.35 -7.61
N GLU A 190 -14.76 1.13 -7.07
CA GLU A 190 -13.58 0.26 -7.23
C GLU A 190 -13.76 -0.73 -8.41
N PRO A 191 -12.68 -1.37 -8.91
CA PRO A 191 -12.74 -2.31 -10.03
C PRO A 191 -13.45 -3.59 -9.59
N GLY A 192 -14.78 -3.60 -9.71
CA GLY A 192 -15.65 -4.66 -9.23
C GLY A 192 -17.14 -4.28 -9.25
N GLY A 193 -17.48 -3.01 -9.48
CA GLY A 193 -18.87 -2.54 -9.61
C GLY A 193 -19.63 -2.49 -8.28
N ALA A 194 -18.96 -2.77 -7.16
CA ALA A 194 -19.54 -2.62 -5.84
C ALA A 194 -19.51 -1.15 -5.44
N LYS A 195 -20.70 -0.57 -5.25
CA LYS A 195 -20.87 0.80 -4.80
C LYS A 195 -20.59 0.87 -3.30
N TRP A 196 -19.42 1.39 -2.93
CA TRP A 196 -19.03 1.52 -1.53
C TRP A 196 -19.46 2.88 -0.95
N ILE A 197 -20.01 2.84 0.25
CA ILE A 197 -20.32 4.02 1.06
C ILE A 197 -19.25 4.13 2.15
N ASN A 198 -18.51 5.24 2.16
CA ASN A 198 -17.45 5.46 3.13
C ASN A 198 -18.02 5.85 4.49
N ILE A 199 -17.66 5.10 5.53
CA ILE A 199 -17.97 5.40 6.93
C ILE A 199 -16.85 6.24 7.52
N PHE A 200 -15.60 5.89 7.20
CA PHE A 200 -14.42 6.60 7.66
C PHE A 200 -13.37 6.67 6.55
N LEU A 201 -12.82 7.88 6.37
CA LEU A 201 -11.59 8.14 5.63
C LEU A 201 -10.67 9.03 6.49
N PRO A 202 -9.34 8.87 6.42
CA PRO A 202 -8.39 9.65 7.21
C PRO A 202 -8.43 11.16 6.99
N ASP A 203 -8.97 11.62 5.85
CA ASP A 203 -9.20 13.04 5.59
C ASP A 203 -10.36 13.63 6.42
N GLU A 204 -11.20 12.78 7.01
CA GLU A 204 -12.36 13.14 7.84
C GLU A 204 -12.10 12.83 9.33
N ALA A 205 -11.04 13.43 9.89
CA ALA A 205 -10.58 13.18 11.26
C ALA A 205 -11.62 13.46 12.37
N THR A 206 -12.70 14.19 12.07
CA THR A 206 -13.75 14.55 13.03
C THR A 206 -14.68 13.39 13.41
N ARG A 207 -14.62 12.25 12.72
CA ARG A 207 -15.46 11.06 13.01
C ARG A 207 -14.77 10.01 13.88
N ILE A 208 -13.69 10.37 14.57
CA ILE A 208 -12.94 9.47 15.46
C ILE A 208 -12.97 10.00 16.90
N SER A 209 -13.28 9.13 17.84
CA SER A 209 -13.16 9.37 19.28
C SER A 209 -12.39 8.24 19.96
N VAL A 210 -11.81 8.51 21.12
CA VAL A 210 -11.02 7.54 21.89
C VAL A 210 -11.59 7.37 23.29
N GLN A 211 -11.49 6.17 23.84
CA GLN A 211 -11.88 5.84 25.20
C GLN A 211 -10.68 5.30 25.98
N GLY A 212 -10.55 5.72 27.24
CA GLY A 212 -9.48 5.26 28.14
C GLY A 212 -8.14 5.92 27.78
N SER A 213 -7.08 5.11 27.71
CA SER A 213 -5.75 5.51 27.25
C SER A 213 -5.50 5.26 25.75
N ALA A 214 -6.56 4.95 24.99
CA ALA A 214 -6.44 4.75 23.55
C ALA A 214 -5.96 6.03 22.84
N THR A 215 -5.16 5.86 21.79
CA THR A 215 -4.71 6.97 20.93
C THR A 215 -5.16 6.73 19.49
N ALA A 216 -5.52 7.80 18.79
CA ALA A 216 -5.83 7.79 17.36
C ALA A 216 -5.19 9.02 16.71
N GLU A 217 -4.27 8.79 15.77
CA GLU A 217 -3.52 9.85 15.09
C GLU A 217 -3.65 9.71 13.58
N ILE A 218 -3.91 10.80 12.88
CA ILE A 218 -3.90 10.80 11.41
C ILE A 218 -2.46 10.99 10.94
N LEU A 219 -1.94 9.98 10.26
CA LEU A 219 -0.59 9.98 9.69
C LEU A 219 -0.65 9.85 8.18
N GLN A 220 0.48 10.15 7.54
CA GLN A 220 0.64 10.04 6.09
C GLN A 220 1.96 9.36 5.78
N ASP A 221 1.90 8.31 4.95
CA ASP A 221 3.06 7.66 4.35
C ASP A 221 2.99 7.79 2.82
N GLY A 222 3.91 8.59 2.27
CA GLY A 222 3.90 8.97 0.86
C GLY A 222 2.58 9.64 0.46
N LYS A 223 1.76 8.92 -0.30
CA LYS A 223 0.44 9.40 -0.77
C LYS A 223 -0.73 8.84 0.05
N ASN A 224 -0.48 7.88 0.93
CA ASN A 224 -1.53 7.21 1.66
C ASN A 224 -1.64 7.84 3.05
N LYS A 225 -2.83 8.30 3.40
CA LYS A 225 -3.15 8.70 4.78
C LYS A 225 -3.82 7.52 5.49
N PHE A 226 -3.67 7.47 6.81
CA PHE A 226 -4.28 6.45 7.65
C PHE A 226 -4.45 6.97 9.08
N ALA A 227 -5.41 6.42 9.81
CA ALA A 227 -5.52 6.61 11.25
C ALA A 227 -4.73 5.51 11.96
N ARG A 228 -3.65 5.88 12.62
CA ARG A 228 -2.92 4.99 13.53
C ARG A 228 -3.62 4.94 14.87
N ILE A 229 -4.23 3.81 15.17
CA ILE A 229 -4.94 3.56 16.43
C ILE A 229 -4.10 2.67 17.35
N ARG A 230 -4.21 2.89 18.66
CA ARG A 230 -3.54 2.07 19.67
C ARG A 230 -4.38 1.96 20.93
N SER A 231 -4.67 0.73 21.34
CA SER A 231 -5.30 0.36 22.61
C SER A 231 -4.26 -0.32 23.50
N SER A 232 -3.90 0.31 24.64
CA SER A 232 -2.85 -0.21 25.55
C SER A 232 -3.38 -0.67 26.91
N GLY A 233 -4.56 -0.22 27.29
CA GLY A 233 -5.23 -0.57 28.54
C GLY A 233 -6.47 -1.43 28.33
N VAL A 234 -6.87 -2.14 29.38
CA VAL A 234 -8.10 -2.96 29.35
C VAL A 234 -9.31 -2.04 29.15
N GLY A 235 -10.06 -2.26 28.07
CA GLY A 235 -11.23 -1.44 27.73
C GLY A 235 -10.89 -0.18 26.92
N ASP A 236 -9.62 0.01 26.55
CA ASP A 236 -9.23 1.05 25.60
C ASP A 236 -9.79 0.74 24.22
N THR A 237 -10.52 1.70 23.66
CA THR A 237 -11.09 1.53 22.33
C THR A 237 -11.09 2.83 21.55
N VAL A 238 -11.03 2.71 20.24
CA VAL A 238 -11.20 3.82 19.30
C VAL A 238 -12.55 3.65 18.61
N THR A 239 -13.36 4.70 18.63
CA THR A 239 -14.73 4.68 18.10
C THR A 239 -14.83 5.55 16.87
N PHE A 240 -15.43 4.99 15.82
CA PHE A 240 -15.70 5.62 14.54
C PHE A 240 -17.20 5.83 14.40
N ASP A 241 -17.59 7.07 14.09
CA ASP A 241 -19.01 7.41 13.98
C ASP A 241 -19.59 6.93 12.63
N VAL A 242 -20.74 6.25 12.72
CA VAL A 242 -21.54 5.84 11.56
C VAL A 242 -22.72 6.79 11.42
N GLY A 243 -22.71 7.60 10.37
CA GLY A 243 -23.77 8.56 10.12
C GLY A 243 -25.14 7.90 9.95
N GLU A 244 -26.19 8.54 10.47
CA GLU A 244 -27.57 8.07 10.36
C GLU A 244 -28.00 7.83 8.90
N GLY A 245 -27.61 8.72 7.98
CA GLY A 245 -27.90 8.57 6.55
C GLY A 245 -27.19 7.38 5.88
N ILE A 246 -26.14 6.82 6.48
CA ILE A 246 -25.57 5.53 6.04
C ILE A 246 -26.47 4.40 6.53
N LEU A 247 -26.86 4.41 7.81
CA LEU A 247 -27.72 3.39 8.40
C LEU A 247 -29.09 3.29 7.73
N ASP A 248 -29.68 4.42 7.34
CA ASP A 248 -30.94 4.47 6.59
C ASP A 248 -30.86 3.68 5.28
N GLN A 249 -29.71 3.71 4.61
CA GLN A 249 -29.52 3.00 3.34
C GLN A 249 -29.35 1.48 3.52
N LEU A 250 -29.08 1.02 4.74
CA LEU A 250 -28.89 -0.39 5.07
C LEU A 250 -30.19 -1.09 5.49
N VAL A 251 -31.24 -0.34 5.86
CA VAL A 251 -32.51 -0.90 6.33
C VAL A 251 -33.10 -1.91 5.34
N GLY A 252 -33.40 -3.12 5.80
CA GLY A 252 -34.01 -4.15 4.97
C GLY A 252 -33.05 -4.83 3.98
N LYS A 253 -31.74 -4.55 4.05
CA LYS A 253 -30.72 -5.07 3.14
C LYS A 253 -29.70 -5.93 3.87
N LYS A 254 -28.98 -6.73 3.08
CA LYS A 254 -27.72 -7.35 3.49
C LYS A 254 -26.58 -6.41 3.12
N ALA A 255 -25.76 -6.07 4.12
CA ALA A 255 -24.60 -5.22 3.92
C ALA A 255 -23.32 -5.96 4.25
N THR A 256 -22.27 -5.65 3.50
CA THR A 256 -20.90 -6.10 3.75
C THR A 256 -20.10 -4.88 4.17
N PHE A 257 -19.56 -4.93 5.38
CA PHE A 257 -18.62 -3.95 5.89
C PHE A 257 -17.21 -4.37 5.54
N ASP A 258 -16.37 -3.39 5.31
CA ASP A 258 -14.95 -3.57 5.04
C ASP A 258 -14.14 -2.56 5.87
N ILE A 259 -13.11 -3.08 6.51
CA ILE A 259 -12.10 -2.30 7.21
C ILE A 259 -10.78 -2.59 6.51
N ILE A 260 -10.19 -1.58 5.90
CA ILE A 260 -8.89 -1.71 5.25
C ILE A 260 -7.83 -1.32 6.27
N ALA A 261 -7.01 -2.27 6.68
CA ALA A 261 -6.04 -2.05 7.74
C ALA A 261 -4.76 -2.87 7.59
N ARG A 262 -3.73 -2.46 8.33
CA ARG A 262 -2.49 -3.22 8.53
C ARG A 262 -1.94 -2.99 9.93
N SER A 263 -1.07 -3.88 10.38
CA SER A 263 -0.24 -3.67 11.55
C SER A 263 1.00 -2.84 11.17
N ASP A 264 1.60 -2.26 12.20
CA ASP A 264 2.95 -1.68 12.10
C ASP A 264 4.00 -2.77 11.82
N ASP A 265 5.11 -2.38 11.21
CA ASP A 265 6.15 -3.32 10.74
C ASP A 265 6.69 -4.20 11.88
N GLY A 266 6.71 -5.51 11.68
CA GLY A 266 7.15 -6.49 12.67
C GLY A 266 6.18 -6.75 13.82
N LYS A 267 5.01 -6.08 13.87
CA LYS A 267 4.11 -6.07 15.03
C LYS A 267 2.75 -6.68 14.73
N LEU A 268 2.74 -7.94 14.31
CA LEU A 268 1.50 -8.71 14.18
C LEU A 268 0.65 -8.61 15.46
N THR A 269 -0.62 -8.30 15.28
CA THR A 269 -1.57 -8.05 16.37
C THR A 269 -2.93 -8.69 16.06
N GLN A 270 -3.77 -8.83 17.07
CA GLN A 270 -5.15 -9.24 16.89
C GLN A 270 -6.05 -8.08 17.31
N MET A 271 -6.77 -7.52 16.34
CA MET A 271 -7.74 -6.46 16.60
C MET A 271 -9.13 -7.05 16.86
N SER A 272 -9.95 -6.31 17.60
CA SER A 272 -11.38 -6.61 17.68
C SER A 272 -12.24 -5.43 17.25
N VAL A 273 -13.34 -5.75 16.59
CA VAL A 273 -14.31 -4.81 16.05
C VAL A 273 -15.66 -5.12 16.67
N ASN A 274 -16.33 -4.10 17.17
CA ASN A 274 -17.70 -4.15 17.65
C ASN A 274 -18.50 -3.00 17.04
N CYS A 275 -19.80 -3.17 16.87
CA CYS A 275 -20.65 -2.16 16.24
C CYS A 275 -21.84 -1.90 17.16
N ASN A 276 -22.24 -0.64 17.28
CA ASN A 276 -23.53 -0.26 17.85
C ASN A 276 -24.25 0.61 16.82
N LEU A 277 -25.10 -0.01 16.00
CA LEU A 277 -25.81 0.66 14.89
C LEU A 277 -27.19 1.15 15.34
N ALA A 278 -27.27 1.65 16.57
CA ALA A 278 -28.49 2.12 17.22
C ALA A 278 -29.62 1.06 17.14
N GLY A 279 -30.82 1.46 16.69
CA GLY A 279 -31.99 0.59 16.56
C GLY A 279 -31.82 -0.58 15.58
N LEU A 280 -30.76 -0.61 14.77
CA LEU A 280 -30.49 -1.71 13.84
C LEU A 280 -29.82 -2.91 14.52
N GLY A 281 -29.09 -2.70 15.62
CA GLY A 281 -28.41 -3.73 16.40
C GLY A 281 -26.88 -3.64 16.35
N ASP A 282 -26.21 -4.72 16.74
CA ASP A 282 -24.76 -4.84 16.80
C ASP A 282 -24.23 -5.93 15.85
N CYS A 283 -22.92 -5.90 15.58
CA CYS A 283 -22.23 -6.91 14.77
C CYS A 283 -21.59 -8.03 15.62
N GLY A 284 -21.81 -8.00 16.94
CA GLY A 284 -21.03 -8.74 17.93
C GLY A 284 -19.55 -8.33 17.94
N ARG A 285 -18.75 -9.04 18.75
CA ARG A 285 -17.29 -8.87 18.75
C ARG A 285 -16.66 -9.73 17.66
N ARG A 286 -16.24 -9.08 16.57
CA ARG A 286 -15.43 -9.69 15.51
C ARG A 286 -13.95 -9.57 15.87
N ARG A 287 -13.15 -10.59 15.56
CA ARG A 287 -11.71 -10.62 15.83
C ARG A 287 -10.97 -10.92 14.54
N TYR A 288 -9.91 -10.19 14.29
CA TYR A 288 -9.09 -10.33 13.09
C TYR A 288 -7.62 -10.33 13.44
N ASP A 289 -6.87 -11.24 12.84
CA ASP A 289 -5.41 -11.20 12.87
C ASP A 289 -4.94 -10.17 11.84
N VAL A 290 -4.19 -9.17 12.30
CA VAL A 290 -3.76 -8.05 11.48
C VAL A 290 -2.28 -8.21 11.15
N ASN A 291 -2.02 -8.26 9.85
CA ASN A 291 -0.70 -8.51 9.29
C ASN A 291 -0.02 -7.18 8.93
N GLU A 292 1.28 -7.24 8.65
CA GLU A 292 2.02 -6.08 8.15
C GLU A 292 1.57 -5.64 6.76
N SER A 293 1.01 -6.54 5.96
CA SER A 293 0.43 -6.20 4.65
C SER A 293 -0.93 -5.51 4.82
N LEU A 294 -1.24 -4.59 3.90
CA LEU A 294 -2.56 -4.00 3.79
C LEU A 294 -3.58 -5.08 3.40
N ASN A 295 -4.64 -5.25 4.18
CA ASN A 295 -5.68 -6.25 3.93
C ASN A 295 -7.09 -5.67 4.17
N ASP A 296 -8.07 -6.28 3.50
CA ASP A 296 -9.50 -6.04 3.68
C ASP A 296 -10.09 -7.01 4.73
N PHE A 297 -10.76 -6.46 5.74
CA PHE A 297 -11.38 -7.23 6.82
C PHE A 297 -12.90 -7.16 6.69
N LEU A 298 -13.45 -8.10 5.93
CA LEU A 298 -14.87 -8.13 5.56
C LEU A 298 -15.75 -8.82 6.60
N PHE A 299 -16.95 -8.27 6.82
CA PHE A 299 -18.01 -8.96 7.54
C PHE A 299 -19.41 -8.56 7.06
N ASP A 300 -20.31 -9.54 7.06
CA ASP A 300 -21.70 -9.34 6.63
C ASP A 300 -22.63 -9.09 7.82
N MET A 301 -23.63 -8.25 7.57
CA MET A 301 -24.74 -8.00 8.47
C MET A 301 -26.07 -8.02 7.70
N ASP A 302 -27.10 -8.59 8.32
CA ASP A 302 -28.46 -8.59 7.80
C ASP A 302 -29.31 -7.61 8.61
N PHE A 303 -29.88 -6.61 7.93
CA PHE A 303 -30.68 -5.58 8.55
C PHE A 303 -32.16 -5.83 8.27
N SER A 304 -32.93 -6.10 9.33
CA SER A 304 -34.37 -6.29 9.20
C SER A 304 -35.08 -5.00 8.77
N ALA A 305 -36.01 -5.11 7.82
CA ALA A 305 -36.87 -4.00 7.40
C ALA A 305 -37.83 -3.52 8.51
N SER A 306 -38.03 -4.32 9.57
CA SER A 306 -38.88 -3.95 10.71
C SER A 306 -38.19 -3.03 11.72
N ARG A 307 -36.86 -2.86 11.64
CA ARG A 307 -36.08 -1.99 12.51
C ARG A 307 -35.83 -0.66 11.81
N LYS A 308 -35.92 0.43 12.58
CA LYS A 308 -35.55 1.76 12.11
C LYS A 308 -34.23 2.17 12.76
N PRO A 309 -33.35 2.89 12.04
CA PRO A 309 -32.24 3.59 12.67
C PRO A 309 -32.80 4.53 13.73
N GLY A 310 -32.25 4.44 14.94
CA GLY A 310 -32.69 5.25 16.08
C GLY A 310 -31.82 6.50 16.29
N GLY A 311 -31.03 6.86 15.28
CA GLY A 311 -29.95 7.85 15.32
C GLY A 311 -28.65 7.30 14.70
N ALA A 312 -27.57 8.06 14.87
CA ALA A 312 -26.22 7.65 14.46
C ALA A 312 -25.76 6.39 15.21
N GLY A 313 -24.91 5.60 14.54
CA GLY A 313 -24.27 4.42 15.11
C GLY A 313 -22.78 4.63 15.32
N THR A 314 -22.12 3.59 15.81
CA THR A 314 -20.67 3.59 16.01
C THR A 314 -20.06 2.23 15.64
N ILE A 315 -18.80 2.27 15.21
CA ILE A 315 -17.92 1.11 15.08
C ILE A 315 -16.76 1.32 16.04
N THR A 316 -16.60 0.43 16.99
CA THR A 316 -15.56 0.49 18.01
C THR A 316 -14.48 -0.55 17.69
N VAL A 317 -13.23 -0.12 17.68
CA VAL A 317 -12.06 -0.94 17.37
C VAL A 317 -11.11 -0.93 18.56
N ASP A 318 -10.69 -2.13 18.96
CA ASP A 318 -9.56 -2.37 19.86
C ASP A 318 -8.41 -2.90 19.01
N SER A 319 -7.30 -2.16 18.95
CA SER A 319 -6.16 -2.49 18.06
C SER A 319 -5.37 -3.71 18.50
N ASP A 320 -5.47 -4.09 19.78
CA ASP A 320 -4.66 -5.16 20.36
C ASP A 320 -5.36 -5.78 21.57
N LEU A 321 -6.03 -6.90 21.34
CA LEU A 321 -6.69 -7.69 22.39
C LEU A 321 -5.74 -8.18 23.50
N SER A 322 -4.43 -8.22 23.24
CA SER A 322 -3.44 -8.56 24.27
C SER A 322 -3.12 -7.40 25.21
N ASN A 323 -3.63 -6.18 24.93
CA ASN A 323 -3.38 -4.94 25.66
C ASN A 323 -1.87 -4.63 25.78
N SER A 324 -1.09 -5.01 24.76
CA SER A 324 0.35 -4.71 24.70
C SER A 324 0.65 -3.39 23.98
N GLY A 325 -0.39 -2.68 23.52
CA GLY A 325 -0.28 -1.39 22.85
C GLY A 325 0.24 -1.50 21.42
N LYS A 326 0.00 -2.62 20.74
CA LYS A 326 0.36 -2.76 19.32
C LYS A 326 -0.58 -1.88 18.47
N PRO A 327 -0.03 -0.99 17.63
CA PRO A 327 -0.84 -0.12 16.80
C PRO A 327 -1.38 -0.85 15.57
N VAL A 328 -2.53 -0.37 15.09
CA VAL A 328 -3.13 -0.75 13.80
C VAL A 328 -3.35 0.52 12.99
N ASP A 329 -3.00 0.48 11.72
CA ASP A 329 -3.20 1.57 10.77
C ASP A 329 -4.47 1.31 9.96
N ILE A 330 -5.50 2.14 10.16
CA ILE A 330 -6.79 2.06 9.48
C ILE A 330 -6.79 3.04 8.30
N TYR A 331 -6.97 2.52 7.09
CA TYR A 331 -6.96 3.29 5.84
C TYR A 331 -8.37 3.68 5.39
N ALA A 332 -9.36 2.82 5.63
CA ALA A 332 -10.76 3.12 5.38
C ALA A 332 -11.66 2.21 6.19
N ILE A 333 -12.88 2.69 6.48
CA ILE A 333 -14.00 1.85 6.87
C ILE A 333 -15.14 2.17 5.91
N ARG A 334 -15.69 1.15 5.26
CA ARG A 334 -16.72 1.31 4.22
C ARG A 334 -17.75 0.20 4.31
N VAL A 335 -18.89 0.43 3.67
CA VAL A 335 -19.98 -0.54 3.61
C VAL A 335 -20.57 -0.55 2.22
N THR A 336 -20.95 -1.73 1.74
CA THR A 336 -21.73 -1.89 0.52
C THR A 336 -22.95 -2.75 0.81
N THR A 337 -23.98 -2.65 -0.03
CA THR A 337 -25.16 -3.49 0.05
C THR A 337 -25.24 -4.36 -1.18
N ALA A 338 -25.59 -5.64 -1.01
CA ALA A 338 -25.97 -6.44 -2.15
C ALA A 338 -27.28 -5.87 -2.73
N ASP A 339 -27.23 -5.36 -3.96
CA ASP A 339 -28.44 -4.99 -4.69
C ASP A 339 -29.27 -6.26 -4.89
N LYS A 340 -30.58 -6.15 -4.60
CA LYS A 340 -31.49 -7.29 -4.59
C LYS A 340 -32.05 -7.59 -5.98
#